data_AF-A0A8X6LMR0-F1
#
_entry.id   AF-A0A8X6LMR0-F1
#
_cell.length_a   1.000
_cell.length_b   1.000
_cell.length_c   1.000
_cell.angle_alpha   90.00
_cell.angle_beta   90.00
_cell.angle_gamma   90.00
#
_symmetry.space_group_name_H-M   'P 1'
#
loop_
_entity.id
_entity.type
_entity.pdbx_description
1 polymer ?
#
loop_
_entity_poly.entity_id
_entity_poly.type
_entity_poly.pdbx_seq_one_letter_code
_entity_poly.pdbx_strand_id
1 'polypeptide(L)'
;MSLCYLLQVKPEFLSQYPPTMYPDGLSSTKLGLRFRVQADHFRSEEMRLRCTATLAKVIKMTTVETIAVGPQRTSGFQVSVGSASGLL
;
A
#
# COMPACT_ATOMS: atom_id res chain seq x y z
N MET A 1 -19.10 -23.32 23.38
CA MET A 1 -17.68 -23.11 23.01
C MET A 1 -17.65 -22.08 21.89
N SER A 2 -16.65 -21.20 21.83
CA SER A 2 -16.51 -20.11 20.85
C SER A 2 -17.13 -18.76 21.23
N LEU A 3 -16.38 -17.99 22.03
CA LEU A 3 -16.47 -16.50 22.13
C LEU A 3 -15.20 -15.93 22.81
N CYS A 4 -14.39 -16.74 23.52
CA CYS A 4 -13.15 -16.28 24.15
C CYS A 4 -11.95 -16.05 23.21
N TYR A 5 -12.04 -16.34 21.91
CA TYR A 5 -10.90 -16.17 20.98
C TYR A 5 -10.69 -14.72 20.50
N LEU A 6 -11.53 -13.78 20.91
CA LEU A 6 -11.51 -12.39 20.46
C LEU A 6 -11.57 -11.38 21.61
N LEU A 7 -10.94 -11.66 22.75
CA LEU A 7 -10.63 -10.57 23.67
C LEU A 7 -9.47 -9.77 23.05
N GLN A 8 -9.83 -8.87 22.14
CA GLN A 8 -8.91 -7.93 21.54
C GLN A 8 -8.40 -7.04 22.67
N VAL A 9 -7.09 -7.07 22.91
CA VAL A 9 -6.50 -6.25 23.96
C VAL A 9 -6.70 -4.78 23.60
N LYS A 10 -7.16 -4.00 24.57
CA LYS A 10 -7.39 -2.57 24.35
C LYS A 10 -6.08 -1.82 24.13
N PRO A 11 -6.03 -0.78 23.27
CA PRO A 11 -4.80 -0.09 22.90
C PRO A 11 -3.99 0.48 24.07
N GLU A 12 -4.62 0.84 25.18
CA GLU A 12 -3.96 1.37 26.37
C GLU A 12 -2.96 0.41 27.03
N PHE A 13 -3.08 -0.89 26.77
CA PHE A 13 -2.14 -1.91 27.26
C PHE A 13 -1.01 -2.17 26.26
N LEU A 14 -1.00 -1.49 25.12
CA LEU A 14 -0.01 -1.68 24.07
C LEU A 14 1.10 -0.63 24.17
N SER A 15 2.34 -1.08 24.05
CA SER A 15 3.52 -0.21 24.00
C SER A 15 4.10 -0.22 22.60
N GLN A 16 4.10 0.95 21.95
CA GLN A 16 4.69 1.11 20.62
C GLN A 16 6.20 1.30 20.73
N TYR A 17 6.93 0.67 19.82
CA TYR A 17 8.37 0.84 19.68
C TYR A 17 8.68 1.41 18.30
N PRO A 18 9.73 2.25 18.18
CA PRO A 18 10.16 2.74 16.88
C PRO A 18 10.56 1.57 15.97
N PRO A 19 10.30 1.65 14.65
CA PRO A 19 10.74 0.64 13.70
C PRO A 19 12.27 0.49 13.73
N THR A 20 12.74 -0.75 13.67
CA THR A 20 14.16 -1.07 13.46
C THR A 20 14.41 -1.18 11.95
N MET A 21 15.27 -0.30 11.44
CA MET A 21 15.74 -0.35 10.05
C MET A 21 16.97 -1.26 9.96
N TYR A 22 17.00 -2.14 8.97
CA TYR A 22 18.12 -3.04 8.71
C TYR A 22 18.95 -2.56 7.52
N PRO A 23 20.23 -2.99 7.40
CA PRO A 23 21.11 -2.55 6.32
C PRO A 23 20.63 -2.92 4.90
N ASP A 24 19.75 -3.91 4.77
CA ASP A 24 19.16 -4.36 3.51
C ASP A 24 17.95 -3.51 3.06
N GLY A 25 17.61 -2.46 3.82
CA GLY A 25 16.47 -1.60 3.57
C GLY A 25 15.14 -2.16 4.08
N LEU A 26 15.13 -3.32 4.74
CA LEU A 26 13.95 -3.83 5.43
C LEU A 26 13.73 -3.10 6.76
N SER A 27 12.49 -3.10 7.24
CA SER A 27 12.12 -2.56 8.55
C SER A 27 11.28 -3.55 9.33
N SER A 28 11.55 -3.68 10.63
CA SER A 28 10.71 -4.45 11.56
C SER A 28 10.09 -3.54 12.62
N THR A 29 8.82 -3.78 12.92
CA THR A 29 8.10 -3.10 14.00
C THR A 29 7.86 -4.06 15.16
N LYS A 30 7.94 -3.54 16.39
CA LYS A 30 7.61 -4.30 17.60
C LYS A 30 6.43 -3.66 18.31
N LEU A 31 5.54 -4.49 18.83
CA LEU A 31 4.41 -4.08 19.67
C LEU A 31 4.50 -4.84 20.99
N GLY A 32 4.62 -4.09 22.10
CA GLY A 32 4.62 -4.66 23.44
C GLY A 32 3.22 -4.75 24.02
N LEU A 33 3.02 -5.72 24.91
CA LEU A 33 1.80 -5.87 25.71
C LEU A 33 2.18 -5.72 27.19
N ARG A 34 1.56 -4.76 27.88
CA ARG A 34 1.79 -4.48 29.31
C ARG A 34 0.46 -4.29 30.03
N PHE A 35 0.18 -5.15 30.99
CA PHE A 35 -1.01 -5.08 31.84
C PHE A 35 -0.70 -5.66 33.21
N ARG A 36 -1.51 -5.32 34.21
CA ARG A 36 -1.45 -5.95 35.54
C ARG A 36 -2.25 -7.24 35.50
N VAL A 37 -1.61 -8.34 35.91
CA VAL A 37 -2.29 -9.63 36.07
C VAL A 37 -3.28 -9.54 37.25
N GLN A 38 -4.50 -10.00 37.02
CA GLN A 38 -5.61 -10.03 37.97
C GLN A 38 -6.24 -11.42 37.97
N ALA A 39 -6.96 -11.78 39.04
CA ALA A 39 -7.52 -13.12 39.21
C ALA A 39 -8.54 -13.49 38.12
N ASP A 40 -9.29 -12.51 37.61
CA ASP A 40 -10.25 -12.64 36.51
C ASP A 40 -9.61 -12.96 35.15
N HIS A 41 -8.31 -12.71 34.99
CA HIS A 41 -7.56 -13.08 33.78
C HIS A 41 -7.20 -14.58 33.74
N PHE A 42 -7.36 -15.31 34.84
CA PHE A 42 -7.14 -16.75 34.88
C PHE A 42 -8.47 -17.49 34.68
N ARG A 43 -8.48 -18.41 33.72
CA ARG A 43 -9.58 -19.34 33.53
C ARG A 43 -9.08 -20.74 33.83
N SER A 44 -9.65 -21.37 34.86
CA SER A 44 -9.18 -22.68 35.33
C SER A 44 -7.68 -22.66 35.65
N GLU A 45 -7.25 -21.63 36.41
CA GLU A 45 -5.86 -21.43 36.88
C GLU A 45 -4.82 -21.14 35.78
N GLU A 46 -5.24 -21.01 34.52
CA GLU A 46 -4.36 -20.68 33.40
C GLU A 46 -4.72 -19.33 32.76
N MET A 47 -3.70 -18.57 32.38
CA MET A 47 -3.83 -17.40 31.52
C MET A 47 -3.24 -17.70 30.15
N ARG A 48 -3.98 -17.41 29.07
CA ARG A 48 -3.54 -17.63 27.69
C ARG A 48 -3.44 -16.33 26.92
N LEU A 49 -2.30 -16.10 26.27
CA LEU A 49 -2.07 -14.99 25.36
C LEU A 49 -2.07 -15.50 23.92
N ARG A 50 -2.78 -14.81 23.02
CA ARG A 50 -2.79 -15.10 21.59
C ARG A 50 -2.25 -13.91 20.82
N CYS A 51 -1.16 -14.12 20.08
CA CYS A 51 -0.70 -13.19 19.05
C CYS A 51 -1.22 -13.68 17.69
N THR A 52 -1.88 -12.80 16.93
CA THR A 52 -2.33 -13.11 15.56
C THR A 52 -1.87 -12.00 14.64
N ALA A 53 -1.13 -12.36 13.60
CA ALA A 53 -0.63 -11.42 12.60
C ALA A 53 -1.15 -11.84 11.21
N THR A 54 -1.52 -10.87 10.39
CA THR A 54 -1.91 -11.08 9.00
C THR A 54 -0.74 -10.70 8.10
N LEU A 55 -0.26 -11.62 7.27
CA LEU A 55 0.75 -11.34 6.27
C LEU A 55 0.08 -10.75 5.03
N ALA A 56 0.42 -9.51 4.67
CA ALA A 56 -0.05 -8.85 3.45
C ALA A 56 1.14 -8.48 2.55
N LYS A 57 1.07 -8.84 1.26
CA LYS A 57 2.06 -8.46 0.24
C LYS A 57 1.48 -7.34 -0.63
N VAL A 58 2.02 -6.13 -0.53
CA VAL A 58 1.65 -5.01 -1.41
C VAL A 58 2.52 -5.07 -2.66
N ILE A 59 1.94 -5.47 -3.79
CA ILE A 59 2.62 -5.42 -5.09
C ILE A 59 2.33 -4.06 -5.71
N LYS A 60 3.35 -3.19 -5.81
CA LYS A 60 3.25 -1.95 -6.59
C LYS A 60 3.32 -2.29 -8.08
N MET A 61 2.21 -2.12 -8.79
CA MET A 61 2.21 -2.14 -10.26
C MET A 61 2.55 -0.74 -10.78
N THR A 62 3.54 -0.65 -11.67
CA THR A 62 3.85 0.58 -12.40
C THR A 62 3.59 0.33 -13.88
N THR A 63 2.71 1.13 -14.49
CA THR A 63 2.44 1.09 -15.93
C THR A 63 3.44 2.00 -16.62
N VAL A 64 4.31 1.43 -17.46
CA VAL A 64 5.17 2.23 -18.35
C VAL A 64 4.43 2.37 -19.67
N GLU A 65 3.88 3.56 -19.91
CA GLU A 65 3.28 3.90 -21.21
C GLU A 65 4.40 4.34 -22.17
N THR A 66 4.87 3.42 -23.00
CA THR A 66 5.80 3.75 -24.09
C THR A 66 5.02 4.25 -25.28
N ILE A 67 4.93 5.59 -25.46
CA ILE A 67 4.38 6.17 -26.69
C ILE A 67 5.39 5.91 -27.82
N ALA A 68 5.05 4.99 -28.73
CA ALA A 68 5.82 4.78 -29.95
C ALA A 68 5.59 5.99 -30.89
N VAL A 69 6.52 6.95 -30.87
CA VAL A 69 6.56 8.03 -31.87
C VAL A 69 7.02 7.43 -33.19
N GLY A 70 6.07 6.98 -34.01
CA GLY A 70 6.33 6.63 -35.40
C GLY A 70 6.66 7.88 -36.23
N PRO A 71 7.36 7.74 -37.38
CA PRO A 71 7.67 8.88 -38.23
C PRO A 71 6.37 9.51 -38.76
N GLN A 72 6.12 10.77 -38.38
CA GLN A 72 5.00 11.55 -38.89
C GLN A 72 5.31 11.99 -40.33
N ARG A 73 4.67 11.34 -41.32
CA ARG A 73 4.64 11.85 -42.70
C ARG A 73 3.59 12.94 -42.78
N THR A 74 4.04 14.19 -42.70
CA THR A 74 3.21 15.37 -43.00
C THR A 74 3.02 15.46 -44.53
N SER A 75 1.84 15.11 -45.01
CA SER A 75 1.42 15.41 -46.39
C SER A 75 1.15 16.92 -46.47
N GLY A 76 2.06 17.66 -47.09
CA GLY A 76 1.91 19.10 -47.32
C GLY A 76 0.67 19.39 -48.17
N PHE A 77 -0.21 20.24 -47.66
CA PHE A 77 -1.35 20.78 -48.39
C PHE A 77 -0.85 21.90 -49.31
N GLN A 78 -0.97 21.73 -50.64
CA GLN A 78 -0.63 22.78 -51.61
C GLN A 78 -1.90 23.48 -52.07
N VAL A 79 -1.95 24.80 -51.86
CA VAL A 79 -3.01 25.68 -52.38
C VAL A 79 -2.52 26.33 -53.67
N SER A 80 -3.09 25.94 -54.80
CA SER A 80 -2.88 26.66 -56.06
C SER A 80 -3.77 27.90 -56.11
N VAL A 81 -3.14 29.08 -56.17
CA VAL A 81 -3.82 30.35 -56.47
C VAL A 81 -4.08 30.41 -57.98
N GLY A 82 -5.35 30.33 -58.37
CA GLY A 82 -5.79 30.66 -59.72
C GLY A 82 -5.93 32.17 -59.86
N SER A 83 -4.99 32.82 -60.57
CA SER A 83 -5.12 34.22 -60.94
C SER A 83 -6.08 34.34 -62.14
N ALA A 84 -7.31 34.79 -61.88
CA ALA A 84 -8.24 35.19 -62.93
C ALA A 84 -7.84 36.59 -63.43
N SER A 85 -7.02 36.65 -64.47
CA SER A 85 -6.82 37.88 -65.25
C SER A 85 -7.95 37.99 -66.26
N GLY A 86 -8.92 38.86 -65.96
CA GLY A 86 -9.98 39.26 -66.89
C GLY A 86 -9.39 40.00 -68.09
N LEU A 87 -9.87 39.63 -69.26
CA LEU A 87 -9.71 40.36 -70.53
C LEU A 87 -10.31 41.76 -70.41
N LEU A 88 -9.53 42.78 -70.77
CA LEU A 88 -9.78 43.75 -71.84
C LEU A 88 -8.56 44.67 -72.03
#